data_AF-A0A4S1M8P5-F1
#
_entry.id   AF-A0A4S1M8P5-F1
#
_cell.length_a   1.000
_cell.length_b   1.000
_cell.length_c   1.000
_cell.angle_alpha   90.00
_cell.angle_beta   90.00
_cell.angle_gamma   90.00
#
_symmetry.space_group_name_H-M   'P 1'
#
loop_
_entity.id
_entity.type
_entity.pdbx_description
1 polymer ?
#
loop_
_entity_poly.entity_id
_entity_poly.type
_entity_poly.pdbx_seq_one_letter_code
_entity_poly.pdbx_strand_id
1 'polypeptide(L)'
;MKTSMLSRLLSAFFSIIVCITIGAFAAPLLRAEEDGLPGGTYRHTCTGCGFMNQDEGRVLICDCTDGDGHSQSTSLSEKVIKETPGCWHNLKNELGQLGCGTRLN
;
A
#
# COMPACT_ATOMS: atom_id res chain seq x y z
N MET A 1 -61.94 -13.45 22.96
CA MET A 1 -60.66 -12.75 23.24
C MET A 1 -59.65 -13.74 23.80
N LYS A 2 -58.68 -14.18 22.99
CA LYS A 2 -57.46 -14.88 23.47
C LYS A 2 -56.36 -14.75 22.42
N THR A 3 -55.94 -13.50 22.18
CA THR A 3 -54.75 -13.13 21.42
C THR A 3 -53.52 -13.43 22.27
N SER A 4 -53.01 -14.67 22.23
CA SER A 4 -51.88 -15.08 23.08
C SER A 4 -50.91 -16.03 22.37
N MET A 5 -50.68 -15.83 21.07
CA MET A 5 -49.68 -16.61 20.31
C MET A 5 -48.82 -15.75 19.37
N LEU A 6 -49.24 -14.54 19.00
CA LEU A 6 -48.46 -13.68 18.09
C LEU A 6 -47.25 -12.98 18.74
N SER A 7 -47.18 -12.92 20.07
CA SER A 7 -46.17 -12.12 20.78
C SER A 7 -44.80 -12.80 20.87
N ARG A 8 -44.69 -14.11 20.62
CA ARG A 8 -43.42 -14.86 20.77
C ARG A 8 -42.57 -14.92 19.50
N LEU A 9 -43.14 -14.60 18.34
CA LEU A 9 -42.40 -14.60 17.06
C LEU A 9 -41.62 -13.30 16.80
N LEU A 10 -42.07 -12.17 17.34
CA LEU A 10 -41.40 -10.87 17.12
C LEU A 10 -40.12 -10.69 17.95
N SER A 11 -40.00 -11.38 19.09
CA SER A 11 -38.82 -11.26 19.96
C SER A 11 -37.58 -11.99 19.44
N ALA A 12 -37.77 -13.02 18.60
CA ALA A 12 -36.66 -13.81 18.07
C ALA A 12 -35.98 -13.16 16.85
N PHE A 13 -36.69 -12.32 16.10
CA PHE A 13 -36.12 -11.61 14.94
C PHE A 13 -35.23 -10.42 15.33
N PHE A 14 -35.56 -9.72 16.42
CA PHE A 14 -34.77 -8.57 16.86
C PHE A 14 -33.36 -8.95 17.35
N SER A 15 -33.17 -10.18 17.84
CA SER A 15 -31.86 -10.63 18.34
C SER A 15 -30.88 -11.01 17.23
N ILE A 16 -31.37 -11.34 16.02
CA ILE A 16 -30.52 -11.74 14.89
C ILE A 16 -29.99 -10.51 14.12
N ILE A 17 -30.76 -9.42 14.10
CA ILE A 17 -30.40 -8.19 13.35
C ILE A 17 -29.25 -7.42 14.03
N VAL A 18 -29.08 -7.55 15.35
CA VAL A 18 -28.05 -6.83 16.12
C VAL A 18 -26.64 -7.43 15.96
N CYS A 19 -26.49 -8.66 15.47
CA CYS A 19 -25.16 -9.27 15.24
C CYS A 19 -24.54 -8.94 13.87
N ILE A 20 -25.30 -8.42 12.90
CA ILE A 20 -24.79 -8.14 11.55
C ILE A 20 -24.09 -6.77 11.48
N THR A 21 -24.33 -5.87 12.44
CA THR A 21 -23.81 -4.49 12.40
C THR A 21 -22.46 -4.29 13.11
N ILE A 22 -21.89 -5.32 13.75
CA ILE A 22 -20.60 -5.25 14.44
C ILE A 22 -19.63 -6.29 13.87
N GLY A 23 -19.56 -6.35 12.54
CA GLY A 23 -18.59 -7.17 11.81
C GLY A 23 -17.56 -6.29 11.13
N ALA A 24 -16.63 -5.76 11.93
CA ALA A 24 -15.34 -5.24 11.52
C ALA A 24 -15.29 -4.39 10.23
N PHE A 25 -15.16 -3.08 10.43
CA PHE A 25 -14.33 -2.22 9.59
C PHE A 25 -12.90 -2.79 9.53
N ALA A 26 -12.70 -3.89 8.82
CA ALA A 26 -11.44 -4.16 8.19
C ALA A 26 -11.44 -3.23 6.98
N ALA A 27 -10.86 -2.04 7.13
CA ALA A 27 -10.36 -1.30 5.99
C ALA A 27 -9.65 -2.36 5.12
N PRO A 28 -9.93 -2.44 3.80
CA PRO A 28 -9.00 -3.14 2.96
C PRO A 28 -7.70 -2.36 3.17
N LEU A 29 -6.78 -2.92 3.96
CA LEU A 29 -5.37 -2.65 3.81
C LEU A 29 -5.18 -2.86 2.32
N LEU A 30 -5.10 -1.76 1.57
CA LEU A 30 -4.55 -1.74 0.24
C LEU A 30 -3.21 -2.44 0.43
N ARG A 31 -3.22 -3.75 0.17
CA ARG A 31 -2.03 -4.54 -0.01
C ARG A 31 -1.45 -3.92 -1.26
N ALA A 32 -0.60 -2.91 -1.04
CA ALA A 32 0.10 -2.20 -2.08
C ALA A 32 0.59 -3.27 -3.05
N GLU A 33 0.11 -3.14 -4.27
CA GLU A 33 0.36 -4.05 -5.37
C GLU A 33 1.87 -4.15 -5.57
N GLU A 34 2.51 -5.12 -4.90
CA GLU A 34 3.94 -5.38 -5.07
C GLU A 34 4.26 -5.84 -6.50
N ASP A 35 3.22 -6.21 -7.27
CA ASP A 35 3.29 -6.63 -8.66
C ASP A 35 3.56 -5.49 -9.66
N GLY A 36 3.62 -4.23 -9.21
CA GLY A 36 3.85 -3.06 -10.07
C GLY A 36 5.15 -2.28 -9.81
N LEU A 37 5.92 -2.64 -8.79
CA LEU A 37 7.08 -1.87 -8.32
C LEU A 37 8.39 -2.35 -9.00
N PRO A 38 9.36 -1.45 -9.27
CA PRO A 38 10.65 -1.85 -9.82
C PRO A 38 11.38 -2.83 -8.90
N GLY A 39 12.23 -3.66 -9.48
CA GLY A 39 13.16 -4.51 -8.75
C GLY A 39 14.38 -3.72 -8.29
N GLY A 40 15.02 -4.21 -7.23
CA GLY A 40 16.32 -3.71 -6.78
C GLY A 40 16.50 -3.76 -5.26
N THR A 41 17.65 -3.28 -4.80
CA THR A 41 18.08 -3.40 -3.41
C THR A 41 17.40 -2.39 -2.47
N TYR A 42 16.77 -1.34 -3.02
CA TYR A 42 16.04 -0.35 -2.23
C TYR A 42 14.95 -0.99 -1.35
N ARG A 43 14.37 -2.12 -1.78
CA ARG A 43 13.33 -2.84 -1.03
C ARG A 43 13.78 -3.35 0.35
N HIS A 44 15.09 -3.45 0.59
CA HIS A 44 15.63 -3.87 1.89
C HIS A 44 15.73 -2.72 2.90
N THR A 45 15.79 -1.48 2.41
CA THR A 45 16.04 -0.29 3.24
C THR A 45 14.94 0.77 3.11
N CYS A 46 13.99 0.56 2.21
CA CYS A 46 12.84 1.43 2.00
C CYS A 46 11.53 0.69 2.25
N THR A 47 10.55 1.40 2.78
CA THR A 47 9.20 0.92 3.08
C THR A 47 8.15 1.88 2.51
N GLY A 48 6.88 1.47 2.51
CA GLY A 48 5.79 2.34 2.03
C GLY A 48 5.83 2.68 0.54
N CYS A 49 6.54 1.89 -0.26
CA CYS A 49 6.75 2.17 -1.67
C CYS A 49 5.47 2.05 -2.50
N GLY A 50 5.18 3.06 -3.31
CA GLY A 50 4.01 3.08 -4.18
C GLY A 50 4.15 4.08 -5.32
N PHE A 51 3.51 3.78 -6.46
CA PHE A 51 3.36 4.77 -7.52
C PHE A 51 2.18 5.69 -7.22
N MET A 52 2.43 7.00 -7.28
CA MET A 52 1.42 8.04 -7.17
C MET A 52 1.30 8.76 -8.52
N ASN A 53 0.07 9.04 -8.95
CA ASN A 53 -0.18 9.87 -10.13
C ASN A 53 -0.06 11.34 -9.73
N GLN A 54 0.76 12.09 -10.45
CA GLN A 54 0.85 13.55 -10.39
C GLN A 54 0.49 14.13 -11.76
N ASP A 55 0.31 15.46 -11.82
CA ASP A 55 -0.09 16.17 -13.05
C ASP A 55 0.90 15.94 -14.22
N GLU A 56 2.18 15.71 -13.92
CA GLU A 56 3.25 15.47 -14.90
C GLU A 56 3.54 13.97 -15.17
N GLY A 57 2.78 13.06 -14.55
CA GLY A 57 2.92 11.61 -14.73
C GLY A 57 3.05 10.84 -13.42
N ARG A 58 3.47 9.57 -13.50
CA ARG A 58 3.60 8.71 -12.33
C ARG A 58 4.96 8.87 -11.67
N VAL A 59 4.97 8.97 -10.35
CA VAL A 59 6.17 9.02 -9.52
C VAL A 59 6.16 7.86 -8.53
N LEU A 60 7.29 7.16 -8.41
CA LEU A 60 7.50 6.21 -7.33
C LEU A 60 7.83 7.00 -6.07
N ILE A 61 7.12 6.78 -4.98
CA ILE A 61 7.42 7.37 -3.68
C ILE A 61 7.71 6.23 -2.70
N CYS A 62 8.74 6.40 -1.87
CA CYS A 62 9.15 5.45 -0.84
C CYS A 62 9.69 6.22 0.36
N ASP A 63 9.59 5.61 1.55
CA ASP A 63 10.31 6.07 2.73
C ASP A 63 11.57 5.23 2.90
N CYS A 64 12.73 5.84 2.70
CA CYS A 64 14.03 5.18 2.70
C CYS A 64 14.87 5.62 3.90
N THR A 65 15.52 4.66 4.56
CA THR A 65 16.46 4.97 5.64
C THR A 65 17.81 5.41 5.07
N ASP A 66 18.37 6.51 5.58
CA ASP A 66 19.71 6.99 5.21
C ASP A 66 20.83 6.30 6.00
N GLY A 67 22.08 6.72 5.77
CA GLY A 67 23.26 6.15 6.43
C GLY A 67 23.33 6.41 7.94
N ASP A 68 22.57 7.39 8.44
CA ASP A 68 22.50 7.78 9.85
C ASP A 68 21.30 7.11 10.57
N GLY A 69 20.48 6.34 9.84
CA GLY A 69 19.31 5.65 10.38
C GLY A 69 18.04 6.50 10.37
N HIS A 70 18.05 7.68 9.75
CA HIS A 70 16.86 8.52 9.61
C HIS A 70 16.05 8.09 8.40
N SER A 71 14.73 7.98 8.58
CA SER A 71 13.81 7.70 7.47
C SER A 71 13.44 9.00 6.76
N GLN A 72 13.66 9.04 5.45
CA GLN A 72 13.33 10.17 4.60
C GLN A 72 12.41 9.74 3.46
N SER A 73 11.38 10.54 3.19
CA SER A 73 10.52 10.34 2.04
C SER A 73 11.25 10.78 0.78
N THR A 74 11.40 9.86 -0.17
CA THR A 74 12.06 10.09 -1.45
C THR A 74 11.16 9.66 -2.59
N SER A 75 11.34 10.28 -3.75
CA SER A 75 10.57 9.98 -4.94
C SER A 75 11.43 9.97 -6.19
N LEU A 76 11.02 9.15 -7.16
CA LEU A 76 11.65 9.05 -8.47
C LEU A 76 10.59 8.89 -9.55
N SER A 77 10.64 9.72 -10.58
CA SER A 77 9.68 9.67 -11.67
C SER A 77 9.73 8.34 -12.42
N GLU A 78 8.57 7.74 -12.69
CA GLU A 78 8.47 6.48 -13.45
C GLU A 78 9.12 6.62 -14.83
N LYS A 79 9.00 7.81 -15.44
CA LYS A 79 9.65 8.15 -16.70
C LYS A 79 11.16 7.93 -16.62
N VAL A 80 11.83 8.40 -15.56
CA VAL A 80 13.28 8.22 -15.36
C VAL A 80 13.61 6.73 -15.19
N ILE A 81 12.80 6.00 -14.43
CA ILE A 81 12.99 4.55 -14.19
C ILE A 81 12.91 3.75 -15.50
N LYS A 82 12.01 4.14 -16.41
CA LYS A 82 11.82 3.47 -17.70
C LYS A 82 12.83 3.89 -18.76
N GLU A 83 13.16 5.18 -18.82
CA GLU A 83 14.11 5.73 -19.79
C GLU A 83 15.56 5.35 -19.46
N THR A 84 15.87 5.08 -18.19
CA THR A 84 17.21 4.64 -17.76
C THR A 84 17.38 3.13 -17.97
N PRO A 85 18.30 2.69 -18.83
CA PRO A 85 18.49 1.27 -19.11
C PRO A 85 18.82 0.46 -17.85
N GLY A 86 18.01 -0.57 -17.58
CA GLY A 86 18.22 -1.47 -16.45
C GLY A 86 17.79 -0.92 -15.08
N CYS A 87 17.32 0.33 -15.00
CA CYS A 87 16.90 0.93 -13.73
C CYS A 87 15.69 0.21 -13.12
N TRP A 88 14.74 -0.22 -13.96
CA TRP A 88 13.58 -1.01 -13.52
C TRP A 88 13.93 -2.25 -12.68
N HIS A 89 15.13 -2.84 -12.87
CA HIS A 89 15.55 -4.04 -12.13
C HIS A 89 16.65 -3.76 -11.09
N ASN A 90 17.22 -2.56 -11.07
CA ASN A 90 18.38 -2.21 -10.25
C ASN A 90 18.15 -0.91 -9.49
N LEU A 91 16.93 -0.65 -9.03
CA LEU A 91 16.67 0.51 -8.21
C LEU A 91 17.33 0.34 -6.83
N LYS A 92 17.96 1.39 -6.32
CA LYS A 92 18.70 1.35 -5.06
C LYS A 92 18.41 2.58 -4.22
N ASN A 93 18.66 2.43 -2.93
CA ASN A 93 18.67 3.54 -1.98
C ASN A 93 20.12 4.08 -1.87
N GLU A 94 20.33 5.32 -2.25
CA GLU A 94 21.57 6.06 -2.13
C GLU A 94 21.44 7.07 -0.97
N LEU A 95 21.70 6.63 0.26
CA LEU A 95 21.69 7.49 1.46
C LEU A 95 20.36 8.22 1.68
N GLY A 96 19.24 7.51 1.55
CA GLY A 96 17.89 8.06 1.72
C GLY A 96 17.26 8.57 0.42
N GLN A 97 17.93 8.43 -0.73
CA GLN A 97 17.41 8.83 -2.04
C GLN A 97 17.27 7.64 -2.99
N LEU A 98 16.15 7.57 -3.73
CA LEU A 98 15.99 6.57 -4.78
C LEU A 98 16.86 6.90 -5.99
N GLY A 99 17.69 5.95 -6.39
CA GLY A 99 18.57 6.06 -7.55
C GLY A 99 18.55 4.80 -8.41
N CYS A 100 18.92 4.96 -9.67
CA CYS A 100 19.15 3.83 -10.57
C CYS A 100 20.58 3.29 -10.35
N GLY A 101 20.70 2.01 -10.03
CA GLY A 101 21.99 1.30 -10.07
C GLY A 101 22.51 1.24 -11.50
N THR A 102 23.77 1.59 -11.71
CA THR A 102 24.45 1.29 -12.96
C THR A 102 24.67 -0.21 -13.03
N ARG A 103 24.18 -0.85 -14.10
CA ARG A 103 24.57 -2.22 -14.42
C ARG A 103 26.03 -2.16 -14.87
N LEU A 104 26.97 -2.52 -14.00
CA LEU A 104 28.34 -2.79 -14.41
C LEU A 104 28.25 -3.92 -15.43
N ASN A 105 28.56 -3.60 -16.68
CA ASN A 105 28.62 -4.54 -17.79
C ASN A 105 29.91 -5.35 -17.68
#